data_AF-A0A2R6BIN9-F1
#
_entry.id   AF-A0A2R6BIN9-F1
#
_cell.length_a   1.000
_cell.length_b   1.000
_cell.length_c   1.000
_cell.angle_alpha   90.00
_cell.angle_beta   90.00
_cell.angle_gamma   90.00
#
_symmetry.space_group_name_H-M   'P 1'
#
loop_
_entity.id
_entity.type
_entity.pdbx_description
1 polymer ?
#
loop_
_entity_poly.entity_id
_entity_poly.type
_entity_poly.pdbx_seq_one_letter_code
_entity_poly.pdbx_strand_id
1 'polypeptide(L)'
;MSGGSWDRGLDYEGTKRLLLERVRGLRGVRGVRARRALAYTCVLLFQLRNGSRVSEAVDALKAWVSTRKREVEVPVRKHRSFEVRKMVVPEELKEEDRLDCASVLECVKPANVEVYAGRAFGWNTHSLRYARITHLAKQGVSPSLIAKITHHKRLDHVLRYTEQKAADEINREIG
;
A
#
# COMPACT_ATOMS: atom_id res chain seq x y z
N MET A 1 3.09 29.50 0.30
CA MET A 1 2.19 28.33 0.39
C MET A 1 3.05 27.07 0.45
N SER A 2 3.24 26.50 1.64
CA SER A 2 4.06 25.31 1.86
C SER A 2 3.41 24.08 1.22
N GLY A 3 3.97 23.63 0.10
CA GLY A 3 3.58 22.39 -0.56
C GLY A 3 3.77 21.21 0.38
N GLY A 4 2.66 20.66 0.88
CA GLY A 4 2.71 19.48 1.76
C GLY A 4 3.38 18.32 1.04
N SER A 5 4.48 17.83 1.59
CA SER A 5 5.13 16.61 1.11
C SER A 5 4.10 15.49 1.07
N TRP A 6 3.92 14.88 -0.10
CA TRP A 6 3.07 13.70 -0.29
C TRP A 6 3.57 12.51 0.53
N ASP A 7 4.85 12.52 0.91
CA ASP A 7 5.47 11.55 1.78
C ASP A 7 5.58 12.06 3.23
N ARG A 8 5.01 11.28 4.15
CA ARG A 8 5.10 11.48 5.61
C ARG A 8 6.31 10.78 6.23
N GLY A 9 7.19 10.16 5.45
CA GLY A 9 8.41 9.51 5.92
C GLY A 9 8.14 8.20 6.67
N LEU A 10 7.09 7.47 6.28
CA LEU A 10 6.68 6.24 6.94
C LEU A 10 7.76 5.14 6.81
N ASP A 11 8.10 4.51 7.93
CA ASP A 11 8.91 3.30 7.93
C ASP A 11 8.07 2.08 7.51
N TYR A 12 8.60 1.26 6.60
CA TYR A 12 7.88 0.11 6.06
C TYR A 12 7.54 -0.91 7.14
N GLU A 13 8.51 -1.31 7.96
CA GLU A 13 8.33 -2.39 8.94
C GLU A 13 7.43 -1.94 10.09
N GLY A 14 7.64 -0.73 10.61
CA GLY A 14 6.79 -0.11 11.62
C GLY A 14 5.35 0.05 11.14
N THR A 15 5.16 0.53 9.91
CA THR A 15 3.81 0.68 9.33
C THR A 15 3.15 -0.68 9.09
N LYS A 16 3.91 -1.67 8.64
CA LYS A 16 3.42 -3.05 8.49
C LYS A 16 2.93 -3.61 9.82
N ARG A 17 3.73 -3.49 10.89
CA ARG A 17 3.33 -3.92 12.25
C ARG A 17 2.03 -3.23 12.70
N LEU A 18 1.96 -1.91 12.57
CA LEU A 18 0.77 -1.12 12.95
C LEU A 18 -0.49 -1.59 12.21
N LEU A 19 -0.40 -1.80 10.90
CA LEU A 19 -1.54 -2.28 10.11
C LEU A 19 -1.94 -3.71 10.49
N LEU A 20 -0.99 -4.59 10.76
CA LEU A 20 -1.25 -5.96 11.20
C LEU A 20 -1.90 -6.01 12.58
N GLU A 21 -1.45 -5.19 13.52
CA GLU A 21 -2.09 -5.02 14.83
C GLU A 21 -3.53 -4.54 14.68
N ARG A 22 -3.77 -3.58 13.78
CA ARG A 22 -5.12 -3.11 13.49
C ARG A 22 -6.01 -4.21 12.90
N VAL A 23 -5.50 -5.04 11.98
CA VAL A 23 -6.24 -6.21 11.46
C VAL A 23 -6.58 -7.16 12.61
N ARG A 24 -5.59 -7.53 13.43
CA ARG A 24 -5.81 -8.45 14.57
C ARG A 24 -6.87 -7.94 15.53
N GLY A 25 -6.85 -6.64 15.86
CA GLY A 25 -7.84 -6.03 16.75
C GLY A 25 -9.24 -5.90 16.16
N LEU A 26 -9.41 -6.07 14.85
CA LEU A 26 -10.72 -6.03 14.17
C LEU A 26 -11.29 -7.42 13.90
N ARG A 27 -10.48 -8.47 13.94
CA ARG A 27 -10.94 -9.87 13.76
C ARG A 27 -11.95 -10.24 14.83
N GLY A 28 -13.04 -10.87 14.43
CA GLY A 28 -14.11 -11.30 15.33
C GLY A 28 -14.97 -10.17 15.90
N VAL A 29 -14.63 -8.90 15.66
CA VAL A 29 -15.44 -7.77 16.10
C VAL A 29 -16.71 -7.69 15.26
N ARG A 30 -17.87 -7.79 15.93
CA ARG A 30 -19.16 -7.79 15.25
C ARG A 30 -19.52 -6.39 14.72
N GLY A 31 -20.22 -6.38 13.59
CA GLY A 31 -20.83 -5.18 13.03
C GLY A 31 -20.19 -4.68 11.73
N VAL A 32 -21.01 -4.04 10.89
CA VAL A 32 -20.61 -3.58 9.54
C VAL A 32 -19.46 -2.58 9.59
N ARG A 33 -19.42 -1.71 10.62
CA ARG A 33 -18.34 -0.71 10.78
C ARG A 33 -16.98 -1.37 11.00
N ALA A 34 -16.92 -2.40 11.83
CA ALA A 34 -15.68 -3.15 12.10
C ALA A 34 -15.19 -3.87 10.84
N ARG A 35 -16.09 -4.56 10.12
CA ARG A 35 -15.75 -5.21 8.85
C ARG A 35 -15.28 -4.25 7.77
N ARG A 36 -15.90 -3.06 7.66
CA ARG A 36 -15.41 -1.98 6.77
C ARG A 36 -14.01 -1.52 7.15
N ALA A 37 -13.76 -1.27 8.44
CA ALA A 37 -12.43 -0.89 8.91
C ALA A 37 -11.39 -1.99 8.63
N LEU A 38 -11.77 -3.26 8.76
CA LEU A 38 -10.90 -4.40 8.44
C LEU A 38 -10.58 -4.39 6.95
N ALA A 39 -11.61 -4.31 6.09
CA ALA A 39 -11.43 -4.26 4.64
C ALA A 39 -10.53 -3.09 4.20
N TYR A 40 -10.72 -1.89 4.77
CA TYR A 40 -9.86 -0.74 4.47
C TYR A 40 -8.43 -0.96 4.93
N THR A 41 -8.23 -1.56 6.11
CA THR A 41 -6.89 -1.90 6.63
C THR A 41 -6.21 -2.95 5.74
N CYS A 42 -6.95 -3.95 5.25
CA CYS A 42 -6.46 -4.91 4.26
C CYS A 42 -6.01 -4.23 2.96
N VAL A 43 -6.78 -3.27 2.42
CA VAL A 43 -6.36 -2.48 1.25
C VAL A 43 -5.04 -1.76 1.50
N LEU A 44 -4.86 -1.15 2.68
CA LEU A 44 -3.61 -0.48 3.05
C LEU A 44 -2.43 -1.46 3.11
N LEU A 45 -2.63 -2.68 3.63
CA LEU A 45 -1.62 -3.74 3.60
C LEU A 45 -1.25 -4.17 2.18
N PHE A 46 -2.24 -4.36 1.30
CA PHE A 46 -2.01 -4.63 -0.13
C PHE A 46 -1.17 -3.52 -0.75
N GLN A 47 -1.52 -2.27 -0.49
CA GLN A 47 -0.81 -1.11 -1.02
C GLN A 47 0.64 -1.06 -0.54
N LEU A 48 0.87 -1.25 0.75
CA LEU A 48 2.21 -1.27 1.36
C LEU A 48 3.06 -2.41 0.80
N ARG A 49 2.52 -3.64 0.72
CA ARG A 49 3.25 -4.81 0.21
C ARG A 49 3.72 -4.62 -1.24
N ASN A 50 2.87 -4.03 -2.08
CA ASN A 50 3.07 -3.99 -3.52
C ASN A 50 3.58 -2.63 -4.04
N GLY A 51 3.63 -1.60 -3.19
CA GLY A 51 3.98 -0.24 -3.58
C GLY A 51 3.03 0.31 -4.66
N SER A 52 1.76 -0.08 -4.62
CA SER A 52 0.76 0.26 -5.64
C SER A 52 0.05 1.58 -5.32
N ARG A 53 -0.78 2.06 -6.25
CA ARG A 53 -1.78 3.09 -5.92
C ARG A 53 -2.92 2.47 -5.12
N VAL A 54 -3.59 3.27 -4.30
CA VAL A 54 -4.73 2.80 -3.50
C VAL A 54 -5.85 2.20 -4.38
N SER A 55 -6.10 2.77 -5.56
CA SER A 55 -7.07 2.21 -6.51
C SER A 55 -6.70 0.79 -6.97
N GLU A 56 -5.42 0.55 -7.26
CA GLU A 56 -4.90 -0.76 -7.65
C GLU A 56 -4.95 -1.75 -6.47
N ALA A 57 -4.75 -1.26 -5.24
CA ALA A 57 -4.89 -2.08 -4.03
C ALA A 57 -6.35 -2.46 -3.74
N VAL A 58 -7.31 -1.56 -4.00
CA VAL A 58 -8.75 -1.87 -3.95
C VAL A 58 -9.10 -2.94 -4.97
N ASP A 59 -8.61 -2.81 -6.21
CA ASP A 59 -8.80 -3.82 -7.26
C ASP A 59 -8.19 -5.17 -6.85
N ALA A 60 -7.01 -5.16 -6.22
CA ALA A 60 -6.34 -6.37 -5.73
C ALA A 60 -7.13 -7.07 -4.62
N LEU A 61 -7.70 -6.33 -3.66
CA LEU A 61 -8.56 -6.90 -2.63
C LEU A 61 -9.77 -7.59 -3.27
N LYS A 62 -10.43 -6.94 -4.23
CA LYS A 62 -11.59 -7.49 -4.96
C LYS A 62 -11.22 -8.78 -5.70
N ALA A 63 -10.09 -8.76 -6.43
CA ALA A 63 -9.60 -9.92 -7.13
C ALA A 63 -9.26 -11.07 -6.17
N TRP A 64 -8.65 -10.79 -5.02
CA TRP A 64 -8.36 -11.80 -4.01
C TRP A 64 -9.63 -12.40 -3.40
N VAL A 65 -10.62 -11.57 -3.07
CA VAL A 65 -11.92 -12.02 -2.56
C VAL A 65 -12.57 -12.99 -3.53
N SER A 66 -12.55 -12.69 -4.84
CA SER A 66 -13.19 -13.52 -5.87
C SER A 66 -12.41 -14.79 -6.20
N THR A 67 -11.07 -14.70 -6.31
CA THR A 67 -10.24 -15.79 -6.83
C THR A 67 -9.61 -16.68 -5.78
N ARG A 68 -9.47 -16.18 -4.54
CA ARG A 68 -8.73 -16.80 -3.42
C ARG A 68 -7.24 -17.07 -3.69
N LYS A 69 -6.71 -16.61 -4.83
CA LYS A 69 -5.29 -16.80 -5.20
C LYS A 69 -4.39 -15.91 -4.35
N ARG A 70 -3.16 -16.36 -4.08
CA ARG A 70 -2.13 -15.58 -3.37
C ARG A 70 -1.45 -14.52 -4.23
N GLU A 71 -1.64 -14.61 -5.54
CA GLU A 71 -1.23 -13.63 -6.53
C GLU A 71 -2.42 -13.30 -7.43
N VAL A 72 -2.66 -12.02 -7.68
CA VAL A 72 -3.76 -11.54 -8.51
C VAL A 72 -3.26 -10.53 -9.52
N GLU A 73 -3.92 -10.44 -10.66
CA GLU A 73 -3.62 -9.43 -11.68
C GLU A 73 -4.62 -8.29 -11.62
N VAL A 74 -4.14 -7.06 -11.67
CA VAL A 74 -4.98 -5.85 -11.64
C VAL A 74 -4.61 -4.89 -12.76
N PRO A 75 -5.57 -4.17 -13.35
CA PRO A 75 -5.27 -3.14 -14.33
C PRO A 75 -4.41 -2.02 -13.73
N VAL A 76 -3.33 -1.67 -14.41
CA VAL A 76 -2.50 -0.50 -14.07
C VAL A 76 -3.32 0.76 -14.39
N ARG A 77 -3.58 1.58 -13.38
CA ARG A 77 -4.39 2.79 -13.56
C ARG A 77 -3.55 3.91 -14.16
N LYS A 78 -4.19 4.79 -14.94
CA LYS A 78 -3.59 5.98 -15.58
C LYS A 78 -2.51 5.68 -16.66
N HIS A 79 -2.47 4.47 -17.23
CA HIS A 79 -1.69 4.18 -18.45
C HIS A 79 -2.50 4.48 -19.72
N ARG A 80 -1.80 4.80 -20.83
CA ARG A 80 -2.43 5.05 -22.14
C ARG A 80 -2.85 3.74 -22.81
N SER A 81 -2.15 2.64 -22.52
CA SER A 81 -2.43 1.28 -22.96
C SER A 81 -2.97 0.45 -21.79
N PHE A 82 -3.79 -0.56 -22.10
CA PHE A 82 -4.20 -1.56 -21.10
C PHE A 82 -2.99 -2.41 -20.73
N GLU A 83 -2.63 -2.37 -19.45
CA GLU A 83 -1.54 -3.15 -18.87
C GLU A 83 -2.04 -3.72 -17.55
N VAL A 84 -1.71 -4.97 -17.26
CA VAL A 84 -2.00 -5.61 -15.99
C VAL A 84 -0.72 -5.77 -15.19
N ARG A 85 -0.84 -5.69 -13.88
CA ARG A 85 0.26 -5.97 -12.96
C ARG A 85 -0.10 -7.06 -11.98
N LYS A 86 0.90 -7.88 -11.66
CA LYS A 86 0.81 -8.84 -10.57
C LYS A 86 0.85 -8.13 -9.22
N MET A 87 -0.03 -8.54 -8.33
CA MET A 87 -0.17 -8.07 -6.95
C MET A 87 -0.12 -9.29 -6.03
N VAL A 88 0.75 -9.23 -5.03
CA VAL A 88 0.92 -10.30 -4.04
C VAL A 88 0.04 -10.00 -2.84
N VAL A 89 -0.76 -11.00 -2.43
CA VAL A 89 -1.57 -10.92 -1.20
C VAL A 89 -0.63 -10.98 0.01
N PRO A 90 -0.73 -10.04 0.97
CA PRO A 90 0.06 -10.10 2.20
C PRO A 90 -0.14 -11.44 2.94
N GLU A 91 0.94 -12.14 3.26
CA GLU A 91 0.94 -13.51 3.82
C GLU A 91 0.19 -13.62 5.15
N GLU A 92 0.11 -12.53 5.90
CA GLU A 92 -0.53 -12.47 7.21
C GLU A 92 -2.07 -12.41 7.14
N LEU A 93 -2.62 -12.16 5.94
CA LEU A 93 -4.06 -12.17 5.71
C LEU A 93 -4.57 -13.60 5.56
N LYS A 94 -5.61 -13.91 6.32
CA LYS A 94 -6.23 -15.22 6.46
C LYS A 94 -7.54 -15.30 5.68
N GLU A 95 -8.07 -16.52 5.57
CA GLU A 95 -9.37 -16.77 4.93
C GLU A 95 -10.53 -16.06 5.66
N GLU A 96 -10.47 -15.96 6.99
CA GLU A 96 -11.46 -15.18 7.78
C GLU A 96 -11.49 -13.70 7.37
N ASP A 97 -10.33 -13.08 7.16
CA ASP A 97 -10.25 -11.68 6.72
C ASP A 97 -10.86 -11.51 5.32
N ARG A 98 -10.65 -12.49 4.44
CA ARG A 98 -11.22 -12.51 3.08
C ARG A 98 -12.74 -12.54 3.12
N LEU A 99 -13.32 -13.38 3.98
CA LEU A 99 -14.76 -13.51 4.15
C LEU A 99 -15.37 -12.22 4.73
N ASP A 100 -14.74 -11.62 5.72
CA ASP A 100 -15.17 -10.33 6.26
C ASP A 100 -15.12 -9.22 5.20
N CYS A 101 -14.04 -9.17 4.41
CA CYS A 101 -13.92 -8.24 3.28
C CYS A 101 -15.03 -8.45 2.24
N ALA A 102 -15.36 -9.71 1.91
CA ALA A 102 -16.40 -10.04 0.94
C ALA A 102 -17.76 -9.46 1.35
N SER A 103 -18.08 -9.48 2.65
CA SER A 103 -19.36 -8.99 3.18
C SER A 103 -19.57 -7.46 3.06
N VAL A 104 -18.53 -6.70 2.74
CA VAL A 104 -18.58 -5.22 2.66
C VAL A 104 -17.96 -4.66 1.38
N LEU A 105 -17.73 -5.50 0.37
CA LEU A 105 -16.91 -5.17 -0.79
C LEU A 105 -17.40 -3.95 -1.58
N GLU A 106 -18.73 -3.76 -1.65
CA GLU A 106 -19.39 -2.61 -2.27
C GLU A 106 -19.00 -1.26 -1.65
N CYS A 107 -18.61 -1.28 -0.36
CA CYS A 107 -18.21 -0.09 0.39
C CYS A 107 -16.71 0.23 0.24
N VAL A 108 -15.94 -0.66 -0.42
CA VAL A 108 -14.49 -0.52 -0.60
C VAL A 108 -14.21 0.29 -1.86
N LYS A 109 -14.10 1.60 -1.66
CA LYS A 109 -13.77 2.60 -2.69
C LYS A 109 -12.50 3.35 -2.30
N PRO A 110 -11.65 3.78 -3.27
CA PRO A 110 -10.40 4.49 -2.98
C PRO A 110 -10.56 5.66 -2.01
N ALA A 111 -11.55 6.53 -2.24
CA ALA A 111 -11.83 7.69 -1.40
C ALA A 111 -12.15 7.30 0.07
N ASN A 112 -12.89 6.20 0.28
CA ASN A 112 -13.20 5.73 1.63
C ASN A 112 -11.94 5.24 2.36
N VAL A 113 -11.05 4.56 1.64
CA VAL A 113 -9.77 4.09 2.18
C VAL A 113 -8.84 5.27 2.50
N GLU A 114 -8.81 6.30 1.64
CA GLU A 114 -8.05 7.53 1.88
C GLU A 114 -8.52 8.27 3.13
N VAL A 115 -9.83 8.47 3.27
CA VAL A 115 -10.42 9.09 4.46
C VAL A 115 -10.15 8.25 5.71
N TYR A 116 -10.28 6.93 5.60
CA TYR A 116 -9.97 6.03 6.71
C TYR A 116 -8.50 6.11 7.12
N ALA A 117 -7.57 6.13 6.17
CA ALA A 117 -6.12 6.23 6.45
C ALA A 117 -5.78 7.51 7.23
N GLY A 118 -6.33 8.65 6.78
CA GLY A 118 -6.14 9.92 7.45
C GLY A 118 -6.74 9.95 8.86
N ARG A 119 -7.95 9.40 9.06
CA ARG A 119 -8.63 9.40 10.36
C ARG A 119 -8.07 8.40 11.36
N ALA A 120 -7.73 7.19 10.91
CA ALA A 120 -7.31 6.11 11.79
C ALA A 120 -5.82 6.14 12.10
N PHE A 121 -5.00 6.68 11.19
CA PHE A 121 -3.54 6.63 11.35
C PHE A 121 -2.83 7.97 11.13
N GLY A 122 -3.51 9.01 10.65
CA GLY A 122 -2.92 10.34 10.50
C GLY A 122 -2.03 10.54 9.26
N TRP A 123 -2.04 9.61 8.29
CA TRP A 123 -1.24 9.71 7.05
C TRP A 123 -2.07 9.46 5.79
N ASN A 124 -1.54 9.90 4.64
CA ASN A 124 -2.16 9.71 3.34
C ASN A 124 -1.70 8.40 2.69
N THR A 125 -2.54 7.78 1.85
CA THR A 125 -2.27 6.48 1.22
C THR A 125 -1.05 6.46 0.30
N HIS A 126 -0.64 7.61 -0.24
CA HIS A 126 0.54 7.71 -1.08
C HIS A 126 1.84 7.52 -0.30
N SER A 127 1.84 7.82 0.99
CA SER A 127 2.96 7.54 1.89
C SER A 127 3.30 6.04 1.99
N LEU A 128 2.33 5.13 1.84
CA LEU A 128 2.62 3.67 1.82
C LEU A 128 3.38 3.23 0.59
N ARG A 129 3.05 3.83 -0.55
CA ARG A 129 3.76 3.55 -1.80
C ARG A 129 5.23 3.94 -1.64
N TYR A 130 5.49 5.10 -1.04
CA TYR A 130 6.85 5.55 -0.76
C TYR A 130 7.56 4.73 0.30
N ALA A 131 6.88 4.33 1.39
CA ALA A 131 7.46 3.44 2.39
C ALA A 131 8.00 2.15 1.76
N ARG A 132 7.24 1.55 0.83
CA ARG A 132 7.71 0.36 0.09
C ARG A 132 8.91 0.65 -0.81
N ILE A 133 8.89 1.78 -1.53
CA ILE A 133 9.99 2.19 -2.41
C ILE A 133 11.27 2.39 -1.61
N THR A 134 11.23 3.14 -0.51
CA THR A 134 12.39 3.36 0.37
C THR A 134 12.90 2.05 0.92
N HIS A 135 12.01 1.18 1.39
CA HIS A 135 12.43 -0.10 1.96
C HIS A 135 13.15 -0.99 0.92
N LEU A 136 12.62 -1.07 -0.31
CA LEU A 136 13.30 -1.80 -1.38
C LEU A 136 14.66 -1.17 -1.74
N ALA A 137 14.75 0.16 -1.76
CA ALA A 137 16.01 0.85 -2.01
C ALA A 137 17.05 0.57 -0.92
N LYS A 138 16.64 0.59 0.35
CA LYS A 138 17.49 0.23 1.51
C LYS A 138 17.95 -1.23 1.48
N GLN A 139 17.18 -2.11 0.83
CA GLN A 139 17.58 -3.51 0.58
C GLN A 139 18.51 -3.67 -0.63
N GLY A 140 18.96 -2.58 -1.25
CA GLY A 140 19.85 -2.63 -2.41
C GLY A 140 19.16 -3.00 -3.73
N VAL A 141 17.82 -2.99 -3.78
CA VAL A 141 17.09 -3.27 -5.03
C VAL A 141 17.31 -2.10 -6.00
N SER A 142 17.73 -2.41 -7.23
CA SER A 142 18.03 -1.37 -8.21
C SER A 142 16.81 -0.50 -8.53
N PRO A 143 16.98 0.81 -8.76
CA PRO A 143 15.87 1.72 -9.07
C PRO A 143 15.01 1.25 -10.25
N SER A 144 15.63 0.63 -11.27
CA SER A 144 14.93 0.07 -12.43
C SER A 144 13.98 -1.08 -12.05
N LEU A 145 14.39 -1.97 -11.15
CA LEU A 145 13.53 -3.04 -10.63
C LEU A 145 12.41 -2.46 -9.76
N ILE A 146 12.71 -1.48 -8.90
CA ILE A 146 11.70 -0.79 -8.10
C ILE A 146 10.65 -0.12 -9.00
N ALA A 147 11.07 0.56 -10.06
CA ALA A 147 10.18 1.21 -11.02
C ALA A 147 9.26 0.20 -11.72
N LYS A 148 9.79 -0.97 -12.13
CA LYS A 148 9.01 -2.08 -12.70
C LYS A 148 8.00 -2.64 -11.69
N ILE A 149 8.43 -2.94 -10.46
CA ILE A 149 7.54 -3.46 -9.41
C ILE A 149 6.40 -2.47 -9.16
N THR A 150 6.72 -1.19 -8.98
CA THR A 150 5.74 -0.17 -8.56
C THR A 150 4.98 0.46 -9.74
N HIS A 151 5.32 0.12 -10.98
CA HIS A 151 4.75 0.68 -12.21
C HIS A 151 4.81 2.22 -12.23
N HIS A 152 5.99 2.78 -11.95
CA HIS A 152 6.24 4.20 -12.18
C HIS A 152 6.53 4.45 -13.67
N LYS A 153 5.80 5.40 -14.27
CA LYS A 153 6.02 5.83 -15.66
C LYS A 153 7.39 6.46 -15.90
N ARG A 154 7.98 7.07 -14.87
CA ARG A 154 9.25 7.78 -14.95
C ARG A 154 10.14 7.33 -13.81
N LEU A 155 11.30 6.80 -14.17
CA LEU A 155 12.34 6.35 -13.25
C LEU A 155 12.80 7.49 -12.34
N ASP A 156 12.83 8.72 -12.85
CA ASP A 156 13.22 9.95 -12.13
C ASP A 156 12.45 10.19 -10.83
N HIS A 157 11.20 9.74 -10.75
CA HIS A 157 10.39 9.90 -9.52
C HIS A 157 10.79 8.91 -8.43
N VAL A 158 11.27 7.73 -8.82
CA VAL A 158 11.86 6.77 -7.89
C VAL A 158 13.27 7.26 -7.51
N LEU A 159 14.08 7.61 -8.50
CA LEU A 159 15.46 8.08 -8.33
C LEU A 159 15.54 9.28 -7.41
N ARG A 160 14.83 10.40 -7.70
CA ARG A 160 14.89 11.58 -6.82
C ARG A 160 14.54 11.26 -5.37
N TYR A 161 13.59 10.36 -5.15
CA TYR A 161 13.15 10.02 -3.81
C TYR A 161 14.14 9.09 -3.08
N THR A 162 14.71 8.12 -3.78
CA THR A 162 15.73 7.22 -3.22
C THR A 162 17.08 7.90 -3.06
N GLU A 163 17.49 8.73 -4.02
CA GLU A 163 18.74 9.49 -4.03
C GLU A 163 18.72 10.60 -2.99
N GLN A 164 17.63 11.37 -2.86
CA GLN A 164 17.53 12.39 -1.81
C GLN A 164 17.58 11.76 -0.42
N LYS A 165 16.85 10.66 -0.19
CA LYS A 165 16.89 9.93 1.09
C LYS A 165 18.30 9.41 1.40
N ALA A 166 18.97 8.81 0.41
CA ALA A 166 20.33 8.34 0.58
C ALA A 166 21.32 9.49 0.85
N ALA A 167 21.20 10.59 0.12
CA ALA A 167 22.02 11.79 0.34
C ALA A 167 21.79 12.38 1.74
N ASP A 168 20.54 12.46 2.20
CA ASP A 168 20.19 12.94 3.54
C ASP A 168 20.74 12.02 4.64
N GLU A 169 20.74 10.69 4.44
CA GLU A 169 21.31 9.72 5.38
C GLU A 169 22.84 9.86 5.44
N ILE A 170 23.51 9.86 4.29
CA ILE A 170 24.97 10.07 4.19
C ILE A 170 25.38 11.40 4.85
N ASN A 171 24.65 12.48 4.60
CA ASN A 171 24.94 13.79 5.18
C ASN A 171 24.80 13.82 6.72
N ARG A 172 24.00 12.93 7.31
CA ARG A 172 23.88 12.79 8.77
C ARG A 172 24.99 11.93 9.38
N GLU A 173 25.57 11.01 8.62
CA GLU A 173 26.62 10.10 9.08
C GLU A 173 28.03 10.69 8.94
N ILE A 174 28.22 11.64 8.02
CA ILE A 174 29.52 12.29 7.76
C ILE A 174 29.76 13.53 8.66
N GLY A 175 28.74 13.97 9.42
CA GLY A 175 28.85 15.05 10.42
C GLY A 175 29.03 14.52 11.84
#